data_AF-A0A812R9J2-F1
#
_entry.id   AF-A0A812R9J2-F1
#
_cell.length_a   1.000
_cell.length_b   1.000
_cell.length_c   1.000
_cell.angle_alpha   90.00
_cell.angle_beta   90.00
_cell.angle_gamma   90.00
#
_symmetry.space_group_name_H-M   'P 1'
#
loop_
_entity.id
_entity.type
_entity.pdbx_description
1 polymer ?
#
loop_
_entity_poly.entity_id
_entity_poly.type
_entity_poly.pdbx_seq_one_letter_code
_entity_poly.pdbx_strand_id
1 'polypeptide(L)'
;MGLIVLVVPGSREASVYRLRAAPQFTGLQETLFGTVDAGIYTYGAPGTAEPALPDLSHKDGCFAGLRTWTEDVLTPATKEEDAAAISDQLDHAKVATLRLHDVSKSSHFAECPGEVHQPFSQGNQFADWLLHWEPKYKPRLGNVSLLGMDVSDQEPFRTAYLYNRIAYKQYDSTEHAKKHIKERLGSHWNIVSRVTLVTGAASMYDEDPMMLVQSSKTFECVLAFAGVNNYGNELATATDVRTAPFCGFKTVHTGYRDELRRMIEELWPLIRPKIGKCSHVACTGHSMGGSLCDLFAACANSGRHDDPDFLAQSWKKEIPSALPEITDCGKTIYKEDAEHRCSCPPCPK
;
A
#
# COMPACT_ATOMS: atom_id res chain seq x y z
N MET A 1 36.73 -27.16 -23.85
CA MET A 1 35.40 -27.77 -24.10
C MET A 1 35.41 -29.15 -23.47
N GLY A 2 34.77 -29.32 -22.32
CA GLY A 2 34.66 -30.63 -21.66
C GLY A 2 33.27 -31.20 -21.89
N LEU A 3 33.18 -32.40 -22.47
CA LEU A 3 31.93 -33.13 -22.62
C LEU A 3 31.72 -33.97 -21.35
N ILE A 4 30.67 -33.70 -20.58
CA ILE A 4 30.29 -34.53 -19.43
C ILE A 4 29.11 -35.39 -19.86
N VAL A 5 29.30 -36.71 -19.84
CA VAL A 5 28.24 -37.68 -20.13
C VAL A 5 27.79 -38.27 -18.79
N LEU A 6 26.56 -37.95 -18.39
CA LEU A 6 25.91 -38.56 -17.23
C LEU A 6 25.13 -39.80 -17.70
N VAL A 7 25.55 -40.98 -17.26
CA VAL A 7 24.84 -42.24 -17.52
C VAL A 7 23.94 -42.52 -16.32
N VAL A 8 22.63 -42.49 -16.53
CA VAL A 8 21.63 -42.91 -15.53
C VAL A 8 21.35 -44.40 -15.74
N PRO A 9 21.52 -45.28 -14.73
CA PRO A 9 21.22 -46.70 -14.87
C PRO A 9 19.71 -46.92 -15.03
N GLY A 10 19.27 -47.45 -16.17
CA GLY A 10 17.90 -47.92 -16.38
C GLY A 10 17.12 -47.31 -17.54
N SER A 11 17.61 -46.25 -18.19
CA SER A 11 16.97 -45.68 -19.39
C SER A 11 17.68 -46.12 -20.67
N ARG A 12 16.93 -46.65 -21.64
CA ARG A 12 17.45 -47.04 -22.97
C ARG A 12 17.63 -45.86 -23.95
N GLU A 13 17.46 -44.62 -23.48
CA GLU A 13 17.66 -43.42 -24.28
C GLU A 13 18.69 -42.51 -23.63
N ALA A 14 19.73 -42.15 -24.39
CA ALA A 14 20.75 -41.20 -23.99
C ALA A 14 20.31 -39.79 -24.39
N SER A 15 19.84 -39.00 -23.44
CA SER A 15 19.52 -37.58 -23.67
C SER A 15 20.80 -36.75 -23.68
N VAL A 16 21.16 -36.21 -24.84
CA VAL A 16 22.32 -35.32 -25.01
C VAL A 16 21.92 -33.89 -24.62
N TYR A 17 22.26 -33.48 -23.41
CA TYR A 17 22.08 -32.09 -22.96
C TYR A 17 23.27 -31.24 -23.43
N ARG A 18 23.04 -30.35 -24.40
CA ARG A 18 24.00 -29.28 -24.73
C ARG A 18 23.89 -28.17 -23.69
N LEU A 19 24.90 -28.03 -22.83
CA LEU A 19 25.08 -26.85 -21.99
C LEU A 19 25.26 -25.63 -22.91
N ARG A 20 24.26 -24.75 -22.97
CA ARG A 20 24.41 -23.43 -23.61
C ARG A 20 25.36 -22.61 -22.75
N ALA A 21 26.37 -22.03 -23.37
CA ALA A 21 27.26 -21.08 -22.72
C ALA A 21 26.43 -19.94 -22.13
N ALA A 22 26.73 -19.55 -20.88
CA ALA A 22 26.12 -18.40 -20.23
C ALA A 22 26.39 -17.16 -21.10
N PRO A 23 25.38 -16.32 -21.38
CA PRO A 23 25.58 -15.12 -22.16
C PRO A 23 26.55 -14.18 -21.42
N GLN A 24 27.59 -13.76 -22.12
CA GLN A 24 28.50 -12.72 -21.64
C GLN A 24 27.72 -11.40 -21.57
N PHE A 25 27.40 -10.96 -20.35
CA PHE A 25 26.80 -9.64 -20.09
C PHE A 25 27.88 -8.56 -20.29
N THR A 26 27.97 -8.04 -21.51
CA THR A 26 28.71 -6.82 -21.83
C THR A 26 27.72 -5.82 -22.41
N GLY A 27 27.03 -5.09 -21.54
CA GLY A 27 26.08 -4.06 -21.93
C GLY A 27 25.75 -3.18 -20.72
N LEU A 28 25.78 -1.86 -20.94
CA LEU A 28 25.37 -0.83 -19.98
C LEU A 28 24.15 -1.32 -19.21
N GLN A 29 24.32 -1.53 -17.91
CA GLN A 29 23.25 -1.94 -17.01
C GLN A 29 22.26 -0.77 -16.99
N GLU A 30 21.19 -0.85 -17.80
CA GLU A 30 20.06 0.04 -17.67
C GLU A 30 19.72 0.09 -16.19
N THR A 31 19.73 1.30 -15.61
CA THR A 31 19.40 1.48 -14.21
C THR A 31 17.98 0.99 -14.01
N LEU A 32 17.84 -0.20 -13.42
CA LEU A 32 16.55 -0.79 -13.13
C LEU A 32 15.93 -0.01 -11.98
N PHE A 33 15.01 0.90 -12.33
CA PHE A 33 14.16 1.55 -11.35
C PHE A 33 13.29 0.51 -10.66
N GLY A 34 13.08 0.68 -9.35
CA GLY A 34 12.16 -0.15 -8.62
C GLY A 34 10.71 0.20 -8.95
N THR A 35 9.84 -0.79 -8.80
CA THR A 35 8.39 -0.71 -8.99
C THR A 35 7.69 -1.28 -7.74
N VAL A 36 6.40 -0.97 -7.60
CA VAL A 36 5.52 -1.63 -6.63
C VAL A 36 4.98 -2.89 -7.31
N ASP A 37 5.67 -4.01 -7.12
CA ASP A 37 5.43 -5.27 -7.83
C ASP A 37 4.74 -6.37 -7.00
N ALA A 38 4.72 -6.25 -5.66
CA ALA A 38 3.96 -7.15 -4.79
C ALA A 38 2.50 -6.71 -4.59
N GLY A 39 2.13 -5.51 -5.07
CA GLY A 39 0.76 -5.03 -5.13
C GLY A 39 0.39 -3.92 -4.13
N ILE A 40 -0.81 -3.39 -4.29
CA ILE A 40 -1.40 -2.35 -3.44
C ILE A 40 -2.52 -2.95 -2.57
N TYR A 41 -2.49 -2.65 -1.27
CA TYR A 41 -3.48 -3.14 -0.31
C TYR A 41 -4.03 -1.98 0.50
N THR A 42 -5.23 -1.53 0.15
CA THR A 42 -5.83 -0.30 0.70
C THR A 42 -7.09 -0.60 1.50
N TYR A 43 -7.33 0.19 2.56
CA TYR A 43 -8.47 0.00 3.48
C TYR A 43 -9.22 1.32 3.65
N GLY A 44 -10.47 1.38 3.19
CA GLY A 44 -11.31 2.57 3.33
C GLY A 44 -10.75 3.79 2.61
N ALA A 45 -10.01 3.57 1.52
CA ALA A 45 -9.36 4.64 0.79
C ALA A 45 -10.35 5.37 -0.13
N PRO A 46 -10.39 6.71 -0.12
CA PRO A 46 -11.15 7.51 -1.08
C PRO A 46 -10.56 7.43 -2.50
N GLY A 47 -11.38 7.80 -3.49
CA GLY A 47 -11.00 7.87 -4.91
C GLY A 47 -9.86 8.85 -5.14
N THR A 48 -9.01 8.60 -6.14
CA THR A 48 -7.75 9.32 -6.34
C THR A 48 -7.64 10.06 -7.65
N ALA A 49 -8.29 9.60 -8.72
CA ALA A 49 -8.11 10.15 -10.05
C ALA A 49 -9.31 9.91 -10.98
N GLU A 50 -9.36 10.60 -12.11
CA GLU A 50 -10.31 10.29 -13.19
C GLU A 50 -9.61 10.37 -14.57
N PRO A 51 -9.51 9.29 -15.33
CA PRO A 51 -10.01 7.94 -15.03
C PRO A 51 -9.18 7.25 -13.92
N ALA A 52 -9.72 6.14 -13.41
CA ALA A 52 -9.03 5.17 -12.54
C ALA A 52 -7.54 4.97 -12.90
N LEU A 53 -6.65 5.12 -11.92
CA LEU A 53 -5.21 4.94 -12.10
C LEU A 53 -4.89 3.51 -12.53
N PRO A 54 -4.19 3.31 -13.67
CA PRO A 54 -3.74 2.00 -14.10
C PRO A 54 -2.31 1.69 -13.63
N ASP A 55 -2.00 0.41 -13.51
CA ASP A 55 -0.62 -0.07 -13.47
C ASP A 55 -0.05 -0.13 -14.90
N LEU A 56 0.71 0.90 -15.29
CA LEU A 56 1.28 0.97 -16.64
C LEU A 56 2.45 -0.01 -16.87
N SER A 57 2.91 -0.71 -15.84
CA SER A 57 3.87 -1.80 -15.99
C SER A 57 3.20 -3.12 -16.43
N HIS A 58 1.88 -3.20 -16.34
CA HIS A 58 1.06 -4.33 -16.75
C HIS A 58 0.18 -4.01 -17.97
N LYS A 59 -0.07 -5.01 -18.83
CA LYS A 59 -0.82 -4.81 -20.10
C LYS A 59 -2.31 -4.57 -19.89
N ASP A 60 -2.89 -5.16 -18.86
CA ASP A 60 -4.29 -4.99 -18.48
C ASP A 60 -4.52 -3.72 -17.64
N GLY A 61 -3.43 -3.04 -17.23
CA GLY A 61 -3.49 -1.86 -16.38
C GLY A 61 -3.88 -2.18 -14.94
N CYS A 62 -3.83 -3.44 -14.53
CA CYS A 62 -4.28 -3.90 -13.22
C CYS A 62 -3.12 -3.99 -12.23
N PHE A 63 -3.29 -3.34 -11.07
CA PHE A 63 -2.41 -3.60 -9.94
C PHE A 63 -2.72 -4.98 -9.35
N ALA A 64 -1.66 -5.68 -8.94
CA ALA A 64 -1.81 -6.76 -7.96
C ALA A 64 -2.30 -6.19 -6.61
N GLY A 65 -2.97 -7.01 -5.83
CA GLY A 65 -3.42 -6.65 -4.47
C GLY A 65 -4.94 -6.54 -4.33
N LEU A 66 -5.39 -5.74 -3.37
CA LEU A 66 -6.80 -5.67 -2.98
C LEU A 66 -7.16 -4.31 -2.38
N ARG A 67 -8.13 -3.62 -2.98
CA ARG A 67 -8.84 -2.50 -2.34
C ARG A 67 -9.98 -3.05 -1.49
N THR A 68 -10.05 -2.60 -0.24
CA THR A 68 -10.98 -3.14 0.74
C THR A 68 -11.75 -2.03 1.44
N TRP A 69 -13.06 -2.18 1.62
CA TRP A 69 -13.85 -1.31 2.49
C TRP A 69 -14.96 -2.06 3.20
N THR A 70 -15.46 -1.50 4.29
CA THR A 70 -16.53 -2.09 5.11
C THR A 70 -17.90 -1.58 4.67
N GLU A 71 -18.88 -2.49 4.59
CA GLU A 71 -20.29 -2.18 4.30
C GLU A 71 -21.18 -2.97 5.28
N ASP A 72 -22.18 -2.32 5.87
CA ASP A 72 -23.26 -2.96 6.62
C ASP A 72 -24.56 -2.91 5.83
N VAL A 73 -25.04 -4.07 5.41
CA VAL A 73 -26.32 -4.23 4.69
C VAL A 73 -27.47 -4.20 5.69
N LEU A 74 -28.10 -3.04 5.90
CA LEU A 74 -29.22 -2.91 6.84
C LEU A 74 -30.50 -3.57 6.31
N THR A 75 -30.79 -3.35 5.03
CA THR A 75 -31.88 -4.00 4.29
C THR A 75 -31.42 -4.30 2.86
N PRO A 76 -32.18 -5.05 2.04
CA PRO A 76 -31.83 -5.22 0.63
C PRO A 76 -31.69 -3.91 -0.17
N ALA A 77 -32.28 -2.80 0.31
CA ALA A 77 -32.26 -1.50 -0.36
C ALA A 77 -31.49 -0.41 0.41
N THR A 78 -30.98 -0.72 1.61
CA THR A 78 -30.33 0.25 2.50
C THR A 78 -29.01 -0.30 3.01
N LYS A 79 -27.95 0.50 2.86
CA LYS A 79 -26.59 0.12 3.21
C LYS A 79 -25.86 1.28 3.90
N GLU A 80 -25.00 0.94 4.85
CA GLU A 80 -24.01 1.86 5.41
C GLU A 80 -22.64 1.45 4.88
N GLU A 81 -21.86 2.39 4.37
CA GLU A 81 -20.52 2.15 3.85
C GLU A 81 -19.50 2.97 4.63
N ASP A 82 -18.25 2.50 4.63
CA ASP A 82 -17.11 3.26 5.12
C ASP A 82 -17.11 4.67 4.52
N ALA A 83 -17.30 5.66 5.39
CA ALA A 83 -17.47 7.06 4.99
C ALA A 83 -16.31 7.59 4.13
N ALA A 84 -15.06 7.17 4.40
CA ALA A 84 -13.91 7.62 3.62
C ALA A 84 -13.85 6.93 2.25
N ALA A 85 -14.27 5.66 2.17
CA ALA A 85 -14.32 4.95 0.90
C ALA A 85 -15.31 5.60 -0.08
N ILE A 86 -16.28 6.36 0.42
CA ILE A 86 -17.31 7.04 -0.37
C ILE A 86 -17.28 8.58 -0.32
N SER A 87 -16.20 9.19 0.20
CA SER A 87 -16.15 10.64 0.41
C SER A 87 -15.79 11.45 -0.84
N ASP A 88 -15.26 10.82 -1.89
CA ASP A 88 -14.77 11.48 -3.11
C ASP A 88 -15.48 10.92 -4.34
N GLN A 89 -15.76 11.75 -5.36
CA GLN A 89 -16.39 11.34 -6.62
C GLN A 89 -15.40 10.77 -7.64
N LEU A 90 -14.10 10.87 -7.40
CA LEU A 90 -13.06 10.32 -8.26
C LEU A 90 -13.04 8.78 -8.22
N ASP A 91 -12.38 8.19 -9.22
CA ASP A 91 -12.19 6.77 -9.32
C ASP A 91 -11.03 6.30 -8.44
N HIS A 92 -11.15 5.05 -7.99
CA HIS A 92 -10.07 4.33 -7.33
C HIS A 92 -9.12 3.71 -8.36
N ALA A 93 -7.91 3.34 -7.92
CA ALA A 93 -6.98 2.61 -8.78
C ALA A 93 -7.59 1.28 -9.30
N LYS A 94 -7.14 0.83 -10.48
CA LYS A 94 -7.56 -0.44 -11.07
C LYS A 94 -6.94 -1.62 -10.31
N VAL A 95 -7.67 -2.13 -9.33
CA VAL A 95 -7.26 -3.27 -8.49
C VAL A 95 -8.50 -4.09 -8.16
N ALA A 96 -8.33 -5.39 -7.85
CA ALA A 96 -9.43 -6.18 -7.33
C ALA A 96 -10.02 -5.51 -6.07
N THR A 97 -11.33 -5.68 -5.87
CA THR A 97 -12.06 -5.03 -4.78
C THR A 97 -12.74 -6.04 -3.87
N LEU A 98 -12.71 -5.79 -2.56
CA LEU A 98 -13.46 -6.55 -1.56
C LEU A 98 -14.32 -5.61 -0.71
N ARG A 99 -15.64 -5.80 -0.82
CA ARG A 99 -16.63 -5.19 0.05
C ARG A 99 -16.87 -6.09 1.25
N LEU A 100 -16.35 -5.68 2.40
CA LEU A 100 -16.39 -6.43 3.65
C LEU A 100 -17.71 -6.23 4.37
N HIS A 101 -18.55 -7.24 4.31
CA HIS A 101 -19.75 -7.30 5.14
C HIS A 101 -19.43 -7.76 6.56
N ASP A 102 -20.37 -7.54 7.47
CA ASP A 102 -20.33 -8.15 8.80
C ASP A 102 -20.08 -9.67 8.71
N VAL A 103 -19.43 -10.23 9.74
CA VAL A 103 -19.02 -11.65 9.80
C VAL A 103 -20.16 -12.64 9.59
N SER A 104 -21.41 -12.21 9.80
CA SER A 104 -22.62 -13.01 9.56
C SER A 104 -23.08 -13.06 8.10
N LYS A 105 -22.45 -12.29 7.20
CA LYS A 105 -22.89 -12.10 5.80
C LYS A 105 -21.73 -12.36 4.82
N SER A 106 -22.06 -12.90 3.65
CA SER A 106 -21.07 -13.04 2.57
C SER A 106 -20.66 -11.66 2.05
N SER A 107 -19.36 -11.42 1.98
CA SER A 107 -18.73 -10.25 1.35
C SER A 107 -18.88 -10.29 -0.18
N HIS A 108 -18.63 -9.15 -0.83
CA HIS A 108 -18.63 -9.05 -2.29
C HIS A 108 -17.21 -8.86 -2.81
N PHE A 109 -16.78 -9.73 -3.72
CA PHE A 109 -15.49 -9.64 -4.38
C PHE A 109 -15.67 -9.39 -5.88
N ALA A 110 -14.90 -8.46 -6.43
CA ALA A 110 -14.81 -8.26 -7.87
C ALA A 110 -13.35 -8.27 -8.29
N GLU A 111 -13.04 -9.05 -9.33
CA GLU A 111 -11.73 -9.09 -9.95
C GLU A 111 -11.38 -7.74 -10.59
N CYS A 112 -10.08 -7.49 -10.80
CA CYS A 112 -9.60 -6.26 -11.44
C CYS A 112 -10.25 -6.05 -12.83
N PRO A 113 -10.73 -4.84 -13.21
CA PRO A 113 -10.44 -3.52 -12.62
C PRO A 113 -11.10 -3.24 -11.27
N GLY A 114 -11.96 -4.14 -10.80
CA GLY A 114 -12.72 -3.97 -9.57
C GLY A 114 -13.82 -2.93 -9.72
N GLU A 115 -14.39 -2.54 -8.60
CA GLU A 115 -15.33 -1.43 -8.51
C GLU A 115 -14.56 -0.09 -8.44
N VAL A 116 -14.11 0.40 -9.60
CA VAL A 116 -13.31 1.63 -9.70
C VAL A 116 -14.11 2.89 -9.38
N HIS A 117 -15.36 2.94 -9.84
CA HIS A 117 -16.26 4.05 -9.60
C HIS A 117 -16.87 3.93 -8.21
N GLN A 118 -17.07 5.07 -7.56
CA GLN A 118 -18.05 5.20 -6.48
C GLN A 118 -19.39 4.60 -6.95
N PRO A 119 -20.00 3.66 -6.21
CA PRO A 119 -21.31 3.14 -6.57
C PRO A 119 -22.40 4.16 -6.25
N PHE A 120 -22.34 5.38 -6.79
CA PHE A 120 -23.52 6.22 -6.82
C PHE A 120 -24.62 5.44 -7.54
N SER A 121 -25.78 5.29 -6.87
CA SER A 121 -27.10 5.15 -7.49
C SER A 121 -27.75 3.78 -7.70
N GLN A 122 -27.74 2.86 -6.71
CA GLN A 122 -28.88 1.93 -6.56
C GLN A 122 -29.29 1.72 -5.10
N GLY A 123 -29.92 2.73 -4.48
CA GLY A 123 -30.56 2.63 -3.16
C GLY A 123 -30.20 3.73 -2.18
N ASN A 124 -30.60 3.53 -0.92
CA ASN A 124 -30.27 4.41 0.20
C ASN A 124 -28.90 4.00 0.78
N GLN A 125 -27.82 4.52 0.23
CA GLN A 125 -26.46 4.35 0.76
C GLN A 125 -26.11 5.52 1.69
N PHE A 126 -25.53 5.21 2.85
CA PHE A 126 -25.15 6.20 3.86
C PHE A 126 -23.68 6.03 4.25
N ALA A 127 -23.00 7.14 4.52
CA ALA A 127 -21.65 7.15 5.05
C ALA A 127 -21.67 6.92 6.58
N ASP A 128 -20.92 5.93 7.07
CA ASP A 128 -20.70 5.70 8.50
C ASP A 128 -19.20 5.67 8.84
N TRP A 129 -18.76 6.66 9.62
CA TRP A 129 -17.38 6.75 10.11
C TRP A 129 -17.02 5.66 11.13
N LEU A 130 -18.00 5.01 11.78
CA LEU A 130 -17.72 3.88 12.66
C LEU A 130 -17.18 2.68 11.90
N LEU A 131 -17.59 2.51 10.63
CA LEU A 131 -17.12 1.45 9.74
C LEU A 131 -15.65 1.62 9.34
N HIS A 132 -15.10 2.84 9.47
CA HIS A 132 -13.76 3.19 9.03
C HIS A 132 -12.61 2.68 9.93
N TRP A 133 -12.92 2.16 11.12
CA TRP A 133 -11.91 1.88 12.14
C TRP A 133 -11.43 0.42 12.17
N GLU A 134 -10.19 0.22 12.64
CA GLU A 134 -9.54 -1.11 12.76
C GLU A 134 -10.46 -2.19 13.38
N PRO A 135 -11.23 -1.92 14.45
CA PRO A 135 -12.11 -2.92 15.06
C PRO A 135 -13.20 -3.45 14.13
N LYS A 136 -13.53 -2.73 13.04
CA LYS A 136 -14.48 -3.19 12.01
C LYS A 136 -13.80 -3.98 10.91
N TYR A 137 -12.62 -3.54 10.46
CA TYR A 137 -11.86 -4.24 9.42
C TYR A 137 -11.31 -5.59 9.88
N LYS A 138 -10.63 -5.61 11.03
CA LYS A 138 -9.89 -6.79 11.51
C LYS A 138 -10.75 -8.05 11.60
N PRO A 139 -11.93 -8.07 12.27
CA PRO A 139 -12.74 -9.29 12.35
C PRO A 139 -13.32 -9.68 10.98
N ARG A 140 -13.68 -8.73 10.12
CA ARG A 140 -14.26 -9.04 8.79
C ARG A 140 -13.22 -9.63 7.84
N LEU A 141 -12.00 -9.09 7.82
CA LEU A 141 -10.86 -9.64 7.05
C LEU A 141 -10.44 -11.03 7.53
N GLY A 142 -10.60 -11.32 8.82
CA GLY A 142 -10.32 -12.64 9.37
C GLY A 142 -11.40 -13.69 9.12
N ASN A 143 -12.55 -13.29 8.55
CA ASN A 143 -13.72 -14.14 8.32
C ASN A 143 -14.39 -13.80 6.98
N VAL A 144 -13.60 -13.63 5.91
CA VAL A 144 -14.11 -13.33 4.57
C VAL A 144 -14.86 -14.56 4.05
N SER A 145 -16.15 -14.38 3.79
CA SER A 145 -16.99 -15.38 3.14
C SER A 145 -17.47 -14.90 1.78
N LEU A 146 -17.35 -15.74 0.75
CA LEU A 146 -17.93 -15.53 -0.58
C LEU A 146 -18.93 -16.64 -0.89
N LEU A 147 -20.18 -16.28 -1.18
CA LEU A 147 -21.26 -17.25 -1.47
C LEU A 147 -21.38 -18.34 -0.38
N GLY A 148 -21.19 -17.96 0.88
CA GLY A 148 -21.23 -18.86 2.04
C GLY A 148 -19.96 -19.70 2.27
N MET A 149 -18.94 -19.59 1.42
CA MET A 149 -17.66 -20.29 1.59
C MET A 149 -16.63 -19.39 2.28
N ASP A 150 -15.94 -19.90 3.31
CA ASP A 150 -14.81 -19.20 3.91
C ASP A 150 -13.61 -19.20 2.96
N VAL A 151 -13.14 -18.00 2.62
CA VAL A 151 -12.00 -17.77 1.73
C VAL A 151 -10.91 -16.95 2.41
N SER A 152 -10.97 -16.75 3.73
CA SER A 152 -10.08 -15.85 4.49
C SER A 152 -8.60 -16.20 4.34
N ASP A 153 -8.28 -17.49 4.16
CA ASP A 153 -6.90 -17.98 4.00
C ASP A 153 -6.43 -18.03 2.54
N GLN A 154 -7.27 -17.65 1.58
CA GLN A 154 -6.94 -17.59 0.16
C GLN A 154 -6.37 -16.22 -0.23
N GLU A 155 -5.53 -16.17 -1.24
CA GLU A 155 -5.12 -14.88 -1.84
C GLU A 155 -6.25 -14.31 -2.70
N PRO A 156 -6.43 -12.98 -2.73
CA PRO A 156 -5.62 -11.94 -2.07
C PRO A 156 -6.02 -11.61 -0.61
N PHE A 157 -7.03 -12.31 -0.07
CA PHE A 157 -7.65 -11.99 1.23
C PHE A 157 -6.70 -12.20 2.41
N ARG A 158 -5.89 -13.26 2.36
CA ARG A 158 -4.89 -13.55 3.38
C ARG A 158 -3.86 -12.41 3.49
N THR A 159 -3.30 -11.96 2.37
CA THR A 159 -2.32 -10.86 2.37
C THR A 159 -2.98 -9.56 2.82
N ALA A 160 -4.19 -9.25 2.37
CA ALA A 160 -4.94 -8.09 2.85
C ALA A 160 -5.15 -8.14 4.38
N TYR A 161 -5.49 -9.29 4.95
CA TYR A 161 -5.63 -9.39 6.41
C TYR A 161 -4.29 -9.19 7.15
N LEU A 162 -3.18 -9.63 6.58
CA LEU A 162 -1.85 -9.40 7.15
C LEU A 162 -1.43 -7.93 7.05
N TYR A 163 -1.57 -7.31 5.88
CA TYR A 163 -1.11 -5.94 5.64
C TYR A 163 -2.02 -4.88 6.26
N ASN A 164 -3.29 -5.21 6.54
CA ASN A 164 -4.17 -4.37 7.35
C ASN A 164 -3.54 -4.02 8.71
N ARG A 165 -2.78 -4.96 9.30
CA ARG A 165 -2.04 -4.71 10.53
C ARG A 165 -1.01 -3.61 10.35
N ILE A 166 -0.29 -3.60 9.23
CA ILE A 166 0.75 -2.61 8.94
C ILE A 166 0.08 -1.23 8.72
N ALA A 167 -0.99 -1.18 7.92
CA ALA A 167 -1.74 0.03 7.61
C ALA A 167 -2.31 0.74 8.85
N TYR A 168 -2.73 0.00 9.89
CA TYR A 168 -3.19 0.63 11.14
C TYR A 168 -2.07 0.88 12.15
N LYS A 169 -1.00 0.07 12.17
CA LYS A 169 0.07 0.22 13.17
C LYS A 169 1.06 1.33 12.89
N GLN A 170 1.02 1.93 11.70
CA GLN A 170 1.73 3.18 11.44
C GLN A 170 1.20 4.38 12.23
N TYR A 171 -0.02 4.33 12.79
CA TYR A 171 -0.55 5.38 13.68
C TYR A 171 -0.16 5.16 15.15
N ASP A 172 0.55 4.07 15.44
CA ASP A 172 0.79 3.60 16.80
C ASP A 172 2.23 3.91 17.25
N SER A 173 2.53 3.78 18.54
CA SER A 173 3.92 3.86 19.01
C SER A 173 4.78 2.77 18.34
N THR A 174 6.08 3.05 18.13
CA THR A 174 6.97 2.09 17.45
C THR A 174 7.10 0.77 18.20
N GLU A 175 7.09 0.77 19.53
CA GLU A 175 7.13 -0.45 20.33
C GLU A 175 5.87 -1.30 20.12
N HIS A 176 4.69 -0.69 20.20
CA HIS A 176 3.43 -1.39 20.05
C HIS A 176 3.23 -1.90 18.61
N ALA A 177 3.64 -1.10 17.61
CA ALA A 177 3.67 -1.50 16.22
C ALA A 177 4.54 -2.75 15.98
N LYS A 178 5.78 -2.77 16.50
CA LYS A 178 6.68 -3.94 16.40
C LYS A 178 6.05 -5.19 16.97
N LYS A 179 5.52 -5.09 18.20
CA LYS A 179 4.87 -6.21 18.89
C LYS A 179 3.76 -6.80 18.02
N HIS A 180 2.82 -5.98 17.57
CA HIS A 180 1.67 -6.47 16.83
C HIS A 180 1.97 -6.93 15.39
N ILE A 181 2.94 -6.32 14.72
CA ILE A 181 3.42 -6.80 13.41
C ILE A 181 4.01 -8.20 13.59
N LYS A 182 4.86 -8.42 14.60
CA LYS A 182 5.47 -9.74 14.86
C LYS A 182 4.45 -10.79 15.30
N GLU A 183 3.47 -10.43 16.12
CA GLU A 183 2.38 -11.32 16.52
C GLU A 183 1.56 -11.80 15.32
N ARG A 184 1.34 -10.93 14.33
CA ARG A 184 0.45 -11.23 13.20
C ARG A 184 1.17 -11.82 11.99
N LEU A 185 2.29 -11.22 11.57
CA LEU A 185 3.02 -11.63 10.38
C LEU A 185 4.18 -12.60 10.70
N GLY A 186 4.56 -12.70 11.98
CA GLY A 186 5.64 -13.56 12.48
C GLY A 186 6.92 -12.79 12.81
N SER A 187 7.78 -13.41 13.64
CA SER A 187 9.01 -12.79 14.18
C SER A 187 10.08 -12.39 13.15
N HIS A 188 9.90 -12.78 11.88
CA HIS A 188 10.78 -12.42 10.78
C HIS A 188 10.40 -11.10 10.11
N TRP A 189 9.27 -10.50 10.46
CA TRP A 189 8.87 -9.17 9.99
C TRP A 189 9.36 -8.10 10.94
N ASN A 190 10.14 -7.16 10.40
CA ASN A 190 10.81 -6.11 11.15
C ASN A 190 10.40 -4.73 10.60
N ILE A 191 10.18 -3.76 11.49
CA ILE A 191 10.12 -2.36 11.09
C ILE A 191 11.56 -1.89 10.83
N VAL A 192 11.91 -1.73 9.56
CA VAL A 192 13.28 -1.40 9.13
C VAL A 192 13.46 0.10 8.89
N SER A 193 12.36 0.83 8.78
CA SER A 193 12.37 2.28 8.82
C SER A 193 11.04 2.83 9.29
N ARG A 194 11.11 3.93 10.03
CA ARG A 194 9.99 4.79 10.34
C ARG A 194 10.47 6.22 10.34
N VAL A 195 9.76 7.07 9.60
CA VAL A 195 10.03 8.49 9.54
C VAL A 195 8.72 9.24 9.64
N THR A 196 8.67 10.25 10.50
CA THR A 196 7.45 11.02 10.77
C THR A 196 7.71 12.49 10.47
N LEU A 197 6.89 13.07 9.60
CA LEU A 197 6.81 14.52 9.47
C LEU A 197 5.82 15.03 10.53
N VAL A 198 6.17 16.07 11.27
CA VAL A 198 5.27 16.73 12.21
C VAL A 198 5.10 18.17 11.78
N THR A 199 3.84 18.59 11.61
CA THR A 199 3.48 19.94 11.16
C THR A 199 2.41 20.57 12.04
N GLY A 200 2.35 21.90 12.04
CA GLY A 200 1.33 22.67 12.73
C GLY A 200 1.41 22.62 14.26
N ALA A 201 0.57 23.44 14.89
CA ALA A 201 0.47 23.57 16.34
C ALA A 201 -0.99 23.48 16.81
N ALA A 202 -1.19 23.11 18.08
CA ALA A 202 -2.50 23.09 18.72
C ALA A 202 -3.54 22.28 17.90
N SER A 203 -4.67 22.87 17.51
CA SER A 203 -5.70 22.16 16.73
C SER A 203 -5.26 21.82 15.30
N MET A 204 -4.19 22.42 14.79
CA MET A 204 -3.59 22.15 13.48
C MET A 204 -2.42 21.17 13.53
N TYR A 205 -2.14 20.58 14.70
CA TYR A 205 -1.11 19.57 14.85
C TYR A 205 -1.42 18.33 14.00
N ASP A 206 -0.42 17.88 13.26
CA ASP A 206 -0.49 16.76 12.34
C ASP A 206 0.83 15.97 12.33
N GLU A 207 0.73 14.66 12.10
CA GLU A 207 1.85 13.72 12.05
C GLU A 207 1.66 12.75 10.88
N ASP A 208 2.60 12.77 9.94
CA ASP A 208 2.57 11.93 8.73
C ASP A 208 3.68 10.86 8.82
N PRO A 209 3.46 9.74 9.52
CA PRO A 209 4.41 8.66 9.53
C PRO A 209 4.41 7.91 8.20
N MET A 210 5.61 7.67 7.68
CA MET A 210 5.89 6.70 6.62
C MET A 210 6.71 5.55 7.21
N MET A 211 6.24 4.32 7.00
CA MET A 211 6.82 3.13 7.62
C MET A 211 7.20 2.09 6.56
N LEU A 212 8.40 1.52 6.69
CA LEU A 212 8.87 0.41 5.86
C LEU A 212 9.05 -0.83 6.74
N VAL A 213 8.33 -1.89 6.42
CA VAL A 213 8.44 -3.20 7.09
C VAL A 213 9.07 -4.18 6.12
N GLN A 214 10.00 -5.03 6.57
CA GLN A 214 10.63 -6.04 5.74
C GLN A 214 10.58 -7.42 6.39
N SER A 215 10.34 -8.45 5.58
CA SER A 215 10.57 -9.85 5.92
C SER A 215 12.06 -10.19 5.84
N SER A 216 12.69 -10.59 6.94
CA SER A 216 14.09 -11.04 6.97
C SER A 216 14.33 -12.37 6.27
N LYS A 217 13.26 -13.09 5.89
CA LYS A 217 13.33 -14.37 5.16
C LYS A 217 13.27 -14.18 3.65
N THR A 218 12.40 -13.30 3.16
CA THR A 218 12.11 -13.13 1.72
C THR A 218 12.64 -11.80 1.17
N PHE A 219 13.03 -10.87 2.05
CA PHE A 219 13.37 -9.48 1.74
C PHE A 219 12.25 -8.67 1.08
N GLU A 220 11.03 -9.20 1.09
CA GLU A 220 9.84 -8.48 0.68
C GLU A 220 9.60 -7.32 1.65
N CYS A 221 9.23 -6.17 1.10
CA CYS A 221 8.95 -4.98 1.86
C CYS A 221 7.51 -4.52 1.66
N VAL A 222 6.94 -3.95 2.72
CA VAL A 222 5.67 -3.25 2.69
C VAL A 222 5.91 -1.81 3.09
N LEU A 223 5.69 -0.90 2.15
CA LEU A 223 5.68 0.55 2.41
C LEU A 223 4.28 0.96 2.85
N ALA A 224 4.19 1.64 3.99
CA ALA A 224 2.93 2.14 4.52
C ALA A 224 2.93 3.67 4.61
N PHE A 225 1.84 4.26 4.14
CA PHE A 225 1.55 5.68 4.24
C PHE A 225 0.39 5.90 5.20
N ALA A 226 0.57 6.82 6.15
CA ALA A 226 -0.49 7.23 7.04
C ALA A 226 -1.51 8.10 6.30
N GLY A 227 -2.75 8.04 6.75
CA GLY A 227 -3.78 9.01 6.41
C GLY A 227 -3.91 10.05 7.51
N VAL A 228 -5.04 10.76 7.42
CA VAL A 228 -5.44 11.85 8.30
C VAL A 228 -5.48 11.41 9.75
N ASN A 229 -4.77 12.13 10.62
CA ASN A 229 -4.68 11.81 12.03
C ASN A 229 -5.45 12.83 12.92
N ASN A 230 -5.88 13.96 12.37
CA ASN A 230 -6.63 15.01 13.06
C ASN A 230 -7.87 15.47 12.26
N TYR A 231 -9.03 14.91 12.65
CA TYR A 231 -10.34 15.19 12.03
C TYR A 231 -10.75 16.67 11.98
N GLY A 232 -10.16 17.54 12.80
CA GLY A 232 -10.57 18.94 12.92
C GLY A 232 -10.17 19.84 11.75
N ASN A 233 -9.10 19.51 11.01
CA ASN A 233 -8.58 20.35 9.92
C ASN A 233 -8.28 19.59 8.63
N GLU A 234 -7.88 18.31 8.72
CA GLU A 234 -7.52 17.51 7.55
C GLU A 234 -8.74 16.95 6.77
N LEU A 235 -9.95 17.07 7.33
CA LEU A 235 -11.16 16.82 6.54
C LEU A 235 -11.25 17.79 5.35
N ALA A 236 -10.73 19.01 5.49
CA ALA A 236 -10.74 19.99 4.40
C ALA A 236 -9.88 19.54 3.20
N THR A 237 -8.69 18.99 3.44
CA THR A 237 -7.84 18.41 2.38
C THR A 237 -8.43 17.13 1.80
N ALA A 238 -9.05 16.28 2.62
CA ALA A 238 -9.77 15.08 2.16
C ALA A 238 -11.11 15.40 1.43
N THR A 239 -11.57 16.65 1.46
CA THR A 239 -12.77 17.12 0.75
C THR A 239 -12.47 18.08 -0.40
N ASP A 240 -11.19 18.26 -0.76
CA ASP A 240 -10.79 19.15 -1.84
C ASP A 240 -11.10 18.54 -3.21
N VAL A 241 -12.26 18.88 -3.77
CA VAL A 241 -12.70 18.39 -5.09
C VAL A 241 -11.84 18.85 -6.27
N ARG A 242 -10.79 19.65 -6.05
CA ARG A 242 -9.90 20.11 -7.13
C ARG A 242 -9.01 18.96 -7.59
N THR A 243 -8.79 18.93 -8.90
CA THR A 243 -7.86 17.98 -9.51
C THR A 243 -6.70 18.71 -10.17
N ALA A 244 -5.56 18.01 -10.27
CA ALA A 244 -4.39 18.53 -10.95
C ALA A 244 -3.47 17.40 -11.45
N PRO A 245 -2.50 17.70 -12.33
CA PRO A 245 -1.63 16.67 -12.86
C PRO A 245 -0.64 16.15 -11.82
N PHE A 246 -0.34 14.85 -11.91
CA PHE A 246 0.68 14.16 -11.12
C PHE A 246 1.27 13.02 -11.94
N CYS A 247 2.60 12.97 -12.05
CA CYS A 247 3.33 11.87 -12.67
C CYS A 247 2.78 11.46 -14.05
N GLY A 248 2.46 12.43 -14.91
CA GLY A 248 1.84 12.27 -16.23
C GLY A 248 0.33 11.94 -16.26
N PHE A 249 -0.31 11.69 -15.12
CA PHE A 249 -1.77 11.59 -15.01
C PHE A 249 -2.36 13.00 -14.90
N LYS A 250 -3.45 13.28 -15.63
CA LYS A 250 -3.95 14.66 -15.80
C LYS A 250 -4.85 15.14 -14.66
N THR A 251 -5.64 14.23 -14.12
CA THR A 251 -6.76 14.53 -13.20
C THR A 251 -6.59 13.69 -11.95
N VAL A 252 -5.80 14.18 -11.01
CA VAL A 252 -5.54 13.54 -9.72
C VAL A 252 -6.00 14.47 -8.61
N HIS A 253 -6.59 13.93 -7.54
CA HIS A 253 -7.02 14.68 -6.37
C HIS A 253 -5.89 15.57 -5.82
N THR A 254 -6.12 16.87 -5.74
CA THR A 254 -5.07 17.86 -5.42
C THR A 254 -4.52 17.66 -4.02
N GLY A 255 -5.39 17.41 -3.03
CA GLY A 255 -4.97 17.18 -1.66
C GLY A 255 -4.05 15.97 -1.51
N TYR A 256 -4.39 14.83 -2.13
CA TYR A 256 -3.59 13.61 -2.02
C TYR A 256 -2.27 13.71 -2.78
N ARG A 257 -2.28 14.39 -3.93
CA ARG A 257 -1.06 14.70 -4.68
C ARG A 257 -0.09 15.55 -3.85
N ASP A 258 -0.60 16.66 -3.31
CA ASP A 258 0.25 17.62 -2.60
C ASP A 258 0.81 17.01 -1.30
N GLU A 259 0.00 16.19 -0.63
CA GLU A 259 0.43 15.42 0.52
C GLU A 259 1.54 14.43 0.15
N LEU A 260 1.34 13.61 -0.89
CA LEU A 260 2.36 12.67 -1.34
C LEU A 260 3.65 13.40 -1.73
N ARG A 261 3.58 14.52 -2.45
CA ARG A 261 4.76 15.33 -2.81
C ARG A 261 5.51 15.82 -1.58
N ARG A 262 4.79 16.34 -0.59
CA ARG A 262 5.38 16.79 0.70
C ARG A 262 6.10 15.64 1.39
N MET A 263 5.47 14.48 1.52
CA MET A 263 6.11 13.29 2.11
C MET A 263 7.32 12.81 1.30
N ILE A 264 7.24 12.87 -0.04
CA ILE A 264 8.35 12.48 -0.91
C ILE A 264 9.54 13.45 -0.79
N GLU A 265 9.29 14.75 -0.68
CA GLU A 265 10.35 15.74 -0.49
C GLU A 265 11.06 15.55 0.86
N GLU A 266 10.28 15.42 1.94
CA GLU A 266 10.81 15.48 3.31
C GLU A 266 11.30 14.12 3.84
N LEU A 267 10.55 13.04 3.57
CA LEU A 267 10.74 11.74 4.22
C LEU A 267 11.41 10.71 3.30
N TRP A 268 11.15 10.77 2.00
CA TRP A 268 11.67 9.78 1.04
C TRP A 268 13.19 9.65 1.01
N PRO A 269 14.02 10.71 1.14
CA PRO A 269 15.48 10.55 1.20
C PRO A 269 15.96 9.58 2.29
N LEU A 270 15.16 9.36 3.33
CA LEU A 270 15.48 8.48 4.46
C LEU A 270 14.96 7.04 4.26
N ILE A 271 13.95 6.84 3.42
CA ILE A 271 13.39 5.52 3.06
C ILE A 271 14.05 4.94 1.80
N ARG A 272 14.29 5.77 0.79
CA ARG A 272 14.75 5.38 -0.55
C ARG A 272 15.99 4.46 -0.56
N PRO A 273 17.03 4.67 0.27
CA PRO A 273 18.19 3.76 0.28
C PRO A 273 17.87 2.38 0.85
N LYS A 274 16.81 2.26 1.67
CA LYS A 274 16.39 1.00 2.27
C LYS A 274 15.48 0.22 1.33
N ILE A 275 14.54 0.89 0.68
CA ILE A 275 13.59 0.23 -0.23
C ILE A 275 14.28 -0.40 -1.46
N GLY A 276 15.44 0.14 -1.88
CA GLY A 276 16.27 -0.48 -2.91
C GLY A 276 16.76 -1.89 -2.57
N LYS A 277 16.82 -2.26 -1.28
CA LYS A 277 17.28 -3.57 -0.79
C LYS A 277 16.14 -4.58 -0.62
N CYS A 278 14.94 -4.24 -1.08
CA CYS A 278 13.79 -5.13 -1.07
C CYS A 278 13.78 -6.02 -2.31
N SER A 279 13.39 -7.29 -2.16
CA SER A 279 13.21 -8.20 -3.31
C SER A 279 11.98 -7.81 -4.13
N HIS A 280 10.89 -7.52 -3.42
CA HIS A 280 9.61 -7.02 -3.92
C HIS A 280 9.08 -5.93 -2.98
N VAL A 281 8.28 -5.03 -3.52
CA VAL A 281 7.67 -3.92 -2.79
C VAL A 281 6.16 -3.99 -2.95
N ALA A 282 5.47 -4.15 -1.82
CA ALA A 282 4.05 -3.88 -1.70
C ALA A 282 3.86 -2.49 -1.08
N CYS A 283 2.70 -1.92 -1.32
CA CYS A 283 2.28 -0.68 -0.70
C CYS A 283 0.95 -0.88 0.02
N THR A 284 0.79 -0.26 1.19
CA THR A 284 -0.44 -0.36 1.98
C THR A 284 -0.79 0.96 2.66
N GLY A 285 -2.08 1.15 2.95
CA GLY A 285 -2.53 2.34 3.65
C GLY A 285 -4.00 2.26 4.02
N HIS A 286 -4.36 2.98 5.07
CA HIS A 286 -5.74 3.13 5.54
C HIS A 286 -6.18 4.58 5.30
N SER A 287 -7.46 4.79 4.97
CA SER A 287 -8.00 6.13 4.70
C SER A 287 -7.23 6.82 3.57
N MET A 288 -6.94 8.13 3.72
CA MET A 288 -6.05 8.89 2.84
C MET A 288 -4.71 8.18 2.57
N GLY A 289 -4.15 7.45 3.53
CA GLY A 289 -2.90 6.70 3.32
C GLY A 289 -3.01 5.64 2.23
N GLY A 290 -4.21 5.07 2.02
CA GLY A 290 -4.48 4.18 0.89
C GLY A 290 -4.48 4.93 -0.45
N SER A 291 -5.03 6.15 -0.47
CA SER A 291 -5.00 7.03 -1.65
C SER A 291 -3.58 7.48 -2.01
N LEU A 292 -2.74 7.78 -1.01
CA LEU A 292 -1.31 8.05 -1.21
C LEU A 292 -0.59 6.82 -1.79
N CYS A 293 -0.98 5.63 -1.34
CA CYS A 293 -0.43 4.38 -1.83
C CYS A 293 -0.77 4.13 -3.32
N ASP A 294 -2.03 4.35 -3.72
CA ASP A 294 -2.46 4.28 -5.12
C ASP A 294 -1.63 5.21 -6.01
N LEU A 295 -1.45 6.47 -5.60
CA LEU A 295 -0.68 7.47 -6.34
C LEU A 295 0.80 7.11 -6.43
N PHE A 296 1.40 6.70 -5.30
CA PHE A 296 2.79 6.26 -5.25
C PHE A 296 3.02 5.08 -6.20
N ALA A 297 2.18 4.05 -6.13
CA ALA A 297 2.31 2.87 -6.98
C ALA A 297 2.11 3.18 -8.46
N ALA A 298 1.06 3.94 -8.81
CA ALA A 298 0.81 4.33 -10.19
C ALA A 298 1.96 5.14 -10.79
N CYS A 299 2.55 6.03 -10.01
CA CYS A 299 3.70 6.79 -10.46
C CYS A 299 4.96 5.92 -10.58
N ALA A 300 5.28 5.09 -9.58
CA ALA A 300 6.44 4.20 -9.62
C ALA A 300 6.36 3.19 -10.79
N ASN A 301 5.16 2.71 -11.11
CA ASN A 301 4.93 1.75 -12.18
C ASN A 301 4.69 2.42 -13.55
N SER A 302 4.74 3.75 -13.63
CA SER A 302 4.45 4.48 -14.88
C SER A 302 5.54 4.37 -15.95
N GLY A 303 6.80 4.15 -15.55
CA GLY A 303 7.96 4.18 -16.45
C GLY A 303 8.25 5.56 -17.07
N ARG A 304 7.64 6.64 -16.55
CA ARG A 304 7.78 8.02 -17.07
C ARG A 304 9.06 8.67 -16.57
N HIS A 305 10.21 8.18 -17.05
CA HIS A 305 11.54 8.58 -16.56
C HIS A 305 11.91 10.07 -16.80
N ASP A 306 11.12 10.79 -17.57
CA ASP A 306 11.24 12.23 -17.83
C ASP A 306 10.32 13.10 -16.94
N ASP A 307 9.42 12.48 -16.18
CA ASP A 307 8.50 13.18 -15.30
C ASP A 307 9.17 13.53 -13.96
N PRO A 308 9.08 14.80 -13.48
CA PRO A 308 9.71 15.20 -12.23
C PRO A 308 9.12 14.51 -10.99
N ASP A 309 7.82 14.19 -10.97
CA ASP A 309 7.20 13.45 -9.87
C ASP A 309 7.75 12.02 -9.84
N PHE A 310 7.84 11.37 -11.00
CA PHE A 310 8.47 10.04 -11.13
C PHE A 310 9.89 10.06 -10.56
N LEU A 311 10.72 10.99 -11.02
CA LEU A 311 12.12 11.08 -10.62
C LEU A 311 12.27 11.32 -9.11
N ALA A 312 11.41 12.17 -8.53
CA ALA A 312 11.45 12.50 -7.10
C ALA A 312 11.22 11.26 -6.22
N GLN A 313 10.26 10.41 -6.56
CA GLN A 313 9.93 9.20 -5.78
C GLN A 313 10.64 7.93 -6.26
N SER A 314 11.30 7.95 -7.42
CA SER A 314 11.99 6.78 -7.95
C SER A 314 13.12 6.28 -7.02
N TRP A 315 13.40 4.99 -7.10
CA TRP A 315 14.55 4.37 -6.43
C TRP A 315 15.23 3.36 -7.36
N LYS A 316 16.50 3.06 -7.09
CA LYS A 316 17.24 2.03 -7.82
C LYS A 316 17.08 0.70 -7.11
N LYS A 317 16.81 -0.37 -7.87
CA LYS A 317 16.81 -1.73 -7.31
C LYS A 317 18.26 -2.14 -7.02
N GLU A 318 18.51 -2.58 -5.80
CA GLU A 318 19.80 -3.11 -5.34
C GLU A 318 19.70 -4.63 -5.14
N ILE A 319 20.80 -5.25 -4.72
CA ILE A 319 20.79 -6.66 -4.32
C ILE A 319 19.96 -6.77 -3.03
N PRO A 320 18.89 -7.60 -3.01
CA PRO A 320 18.07 -7.75 -1.83
C PRO A 320 18.89 -8.20 -0.62
N SER A 321 18.68 -7.55 0.51
CA SER A 321 19.40 -7.85 1.75
C SER A 321 18.57 -7.53 2.99
N ALA A 322 18.85 -8.25 4.07
CA ALA A 322 18.22 -8.00 5.36
C ALA A 322 18.62 -6.61 5.88
N LEU A 323 17.61 -5.79 6.16
CA LEU A 323 17.77 -4.51 6.82
C LEU A 323 17.64 -4.69 8.34
N PRO A 324 18.41 -3.93 9.14
CA PRO A 324 18.27 -3.97 10.59
C PRO A 324 16.91 -3.40 11.01
N GLU A 325 16.27 -4.04 11.99
CA GLU A 325 15.11 -3.46 12.68
C GLU A 325 15.55 -2.18 13.39
N ILE A 326 14.75 -1.11 13.30
CA ILE A 326 15.03 0.12 14.04
C ILE A 326 15.00 -0.19 15.54
N THR A 327 15.91 0.36 16.33
CA THR A 327 15.95 0.15 17.79
C THR A 327 15.19 1.22 18.57
N ASP A 328 15.08 2.42 18.00
CA ASP A 328 14.41 3.58 18.56
C ASP A 328 13.04 3.81 17.93
N CYS A 329 12.51 5.03 18.06
CA CYS A 329 11.20 5.43 17.58
C CYS A 329 11.16 5.77 16.08
N GLY A 330 12.29 5.66 15.38
CA GLY A 330 12.45 6.20 14.04
C GLY A 330 12.93 7.64 14.07
N LYS A 331 12.95 8.29 12.91
CA LYS A 331 13.39 9.68 12.77
C LYS A 331 12.19 10.61 12.61
N THR A 332 12.14 11.67 13.41
CA THR A 332 11.10 12.71 13.30
C THR A 332 11.68 13.98 12.69
N ILE A 333 10.92 14.60 11.78
CA ILE A 333 11.20 15.92 11.22
C ILE A 333 10.11 16.87 11.71
N TYR A 334 10.51 17.90 12.45
CA TYR A 334 9.61 18.98 12.89
C TYR A 334 9.74 20.16 11.94
N LYS A 335 8.62 20.67 11.42
CA LYS A 335 8.58 21.99 10.79
C LYS A 335 8.73 23.09 11.85
N GLU A 336 9.13 24.29 11.45
CA GLU A 336 9.53 25.38 12.37
C GLU A 336 8.43 25.77 13.38
N ASP A 337 7.17 25.56 13.01
CA ASP A 337 5.97 25.84 13.81
C ASP A 337 5.40 24.59 14.52
N ALA A 338 6.03 23.43 14.37
CA ALA A 338 5.50 22.17 14.85
C ALA A 338 5.61 22.04 16.38
N GLU A 339 4.50 21.67 17.02
CA GLU A 339 4.46 21.40 18.46
C GLU A 339 5.18 20.07 18.80
N HIS A 340 5.98 20.02 19.86
CA HIS A 340 6.57 18.76 20.34
C HIS A 340 5.68 18.11 21.40
N ARG A 341 4.81 17.17 21.01
CA ARG A 341 3.85 16.53 21.94
C ARG A 341 4.37 15.28 22.65
N CYS A 342 5.28 14.55 22.03
CA CYS A 342 5.86 13.35 22.62
C CYS A 342 7.27 13.09 22.05
N SER A 343 8.06 12.32 22.79
CA SER A 343 9.43 11.96 22.40
C SER A 343 9.49 10.97 21.22
N CYS A 344 8.41 10.22 20.99
CA CYS A 344 8.35 9.13 20.02
C CYS A 344 7.07 9.18 19.15
N PRO A 345 6.95 10.17 18.25
CA PRO A 345 5.86 10.21 17.28
C PRO A 345 5.71 8.92 16.46
N PRO A 346 4.48 8.56 16.07
CA PRO A 346 3.24 9.27 16.36
C PRO A 346 2.83 9.12 17.82
N CYS A 347 2.28 10.20 18.37
CA CYS A 347 1.92 10.24 19.77
C CYS A 347 0.71 9.31 20.04
N PRO A 348 0.68 8.59 21.18
CA PRO A 348 -0.50 7.83 21.57
C PRO A 348 -1.74 8.73 21.57
N LYS A 349 -2.81 8.25 20.93
CA LYS A 349 -4.11 8.95 20.89
C LYS A 349 -4.96 8.62 22.10
#